data_AF-A0A9E4MIC1-F1
#
_entry.id   AF-A0A9E4MIC1-F1
#
_cell.length_a   1.000
_cell.length_b   1.000
_cell.length_c   1.000
_cell.angle_alpha   90.00
_cell.angle_beta   90.00
_cell.angle_gamma   90.00
#
_symmetry.space_group_name_H-M   'P 1'
#
loop_
_entity.id
_entity.type
_entity.pdbx_description
1 polymer ?
#
loop_
_entity_poly.entity_id
_entity_poly.type
_entity_poly.pdbx_seq_one_letter_code
_entity_poly.pdbx_strand_id
1 'polypeptide(L)'
;MSLRRAALMVGVIAALGTSGCDQVKGRRLIQKANASYRDGNYKEAVALFKEAEQLLPEFPVLHLNKGYTCKQLIVPGSKTPESIVGADCAIKSFKRYMELKPEDPRGEMLYTQTLFDADRFQTLADMYEERFAANPKDGQSVAGLMQVYSKWEKMDEALKWYQVNVELKPQDAEALYAAGTFIYNQLLMKGGGTDKQMWDPRPGAVNAAGKPIFIESDIQGQQRVDLAEAGIKYLERAVELRPTYTDAMAYVNLLWRQKSFAYFEQPAEWQAAVDKSTEWAKRTMEVMNHGVRPAGAVAAADGAAEGKGEAAAAAASPEKKSPAKAAKRPAKGRKGKPKGKK
;
A
#
# COMPACT_ATOMS: atom_id res chain seq x y z
N MET A 1 41.74 -64.87 15.93
CA MET A 1 42.04 -63.42 15.81
C MET A 1 42.28 -63.10 14.33
N SER A 2 41.26 -63.26 13.49
CA SER A 2 40.25 -62.27 13.08
C SER A 2 40.78 -61.25 12.06
N LEU A 3 40.57 -61.60 10.78
CA LEU A 3 40.64 -60.80 9.55
C LEU A 3 39.67 -59.59 9.53
N ARG A 4 39.49 -58.88 10.65
CA ARG A 4 38.55 -57.74 10.78
C ARG A 4 39.29 -56.41 10.93
N ARG A 5 40.14 -56.00 9.97
CA ARG A 5 40.71 -54.63 9.96
C ARG A 5 40.93 -54.02 8.56
N ALA A 6 40.27 -54.51 7.51
CA ALA A 6 40.53 -54.04 6.13
C ALA A 6 39.31 -53.45 5.40
N ALA A 7 38.28 -52.96 6.10
CA ALA A 7 37.07 -52.46 5.45
C ALA A 7 36.55 -51.15 6.09
N LEU A 8 37.36 -50.09 6.08
CA LEU A 8 36.92 -48.78 6.55
C LEU A 8 37.74 -47.64 5.91
N MET A 9 37.87 -47.61 4.57
CA MET A 9 38.52 -46.50 3.84
C MET A 9 38.13 -46.47 2.33
N VAL A 10 36.86 -46.69 1.97
CA VAL A 10 36.37 -46.47 0.57
C VAL A 10 35.07 -45.65 0.50
N GLY A 11 34.52 -45.19 1.62
CA GLY A 11 33.16 -44.63 1.67
C GLY A 11 33.00 -43.11 1.71
N VAL A 12 33.96 -42.28 1.28
CA VAL A 12 33.83 -40.79 1.41
C VAL A 12 34.08 -39.99 0.12
N ILE A 13 34.60 -40.57 -0.98
CA ILE A 13 34.90 -39.79 -2.19
C ILE A 13 33.67 -39.60 -3.11
N ALA A 14 32.61 -40.40 -2.98
CA ALA A 14 31.45 -40.33 -3.89
C ALA A 14 30.47 -39.17 -3.62
N ALA A 15 30.52 -38.52 -2.44
CA ALA A 15 29.62 -37.40 -2.11
C ALA A 15 30.11 -36.02 -2.61
N LEU A 16 31.40 -35.91 -2.99
CA LEU A 16 31.99 -34.64 -3.44
C LEU A 16 31.93 -34.46 -4.97
N GLY A 17 31.71 -35.54 -5.73
CA GLY A 17 31.69 -35.50 -7.21
C GLY A 17 30.37 -35.04 -7.82
N THR A 18 29.23 -35.41 -7.23
CA THR A 18 27.89 -35.03 -7.73
C THR A 18 27.60 -33.55 -7.46
N SER A 19 27.96 -33.07 -6.27
CA SER A 19 27.80 -31.67 -5.87
C SER A 19 28.57 -30.69 -6.76
N GLY A 20 29.75 -31.05 -7.27
CA GLY A 20 30.53 -30.21 -8.19
C GLY A 20 29.88 -30.05 -9.57
N CYS A 21 29.39 -31.15 -10.16
CA CYS A 21 28.69 -31.12 -11.46
C CYS A 21 27.37 -30.34 -11.39
N ASP A 22 26.60 -30.53 -10.32
CA ASP A 22 25.34 -29.83 -10.09
C ASP A 22 25.57 -28.33 -9.89
N GLN A 23 26.66 -27.93 -9.22
CA GLN A 23 27.06 -26.53 -9.09
C GLN A 23 27.34 -25.87 -10.44
N VAL A 24 28.14 -26.51 -11.29
CA VAL A 24 28.47 -25.96 -12.62
C VAL A 24 27.22 -25.89 -13.49
N LYS A 25 26.45 -26.97 -13.57
CA LYS A 25 25.23 -27.05 -14.39
C LYS A 25 24.16 -26.06 -13.90
N GLY A 26 23.91 -26.00 -12.60
CA GLY A 26 22.95 -25.08 -11.98
C GLY A 26 23.32 -23.62 -12.20
N ARG A 27 24.59 -23.23 -12.01
CA ARG A 27 25.05 -21.86 -12.28
C ARG A 27 24.94 -21.48 -13.76
N ARG A 28 25.19 -22.42 -14.67
CA ARG A 28 24.98 -22.21 -16.10
C ARG A 28 23.50 -21.99 -16.43
N LEU A 29 22.60 -22.74 -15.80
CA LEU A 29 21.15 -22.53 -15.94
C LEU A 29 20.73 -21.15 -15.42
N ILE A 30 21.24 -20.72 -14.27
CA ILE A 30 21.00 -19.36 -13.72
C ILE A 30 21.47 -18.28 -14.71
N GLN A 31 22.66 -18.43 -15.30
CA GLN A 31 23.18 -17.48 -16.29
C GLN A 31 22.29 -17.41 -17.54
N LYS A 32 21.82 -18.56 -18.03
CA LYS A 32 20.85 -18.61 -19.14
C LYS A 32 19.53 -17.96 -18.77
N ALA A 33 19.00 -18.24 -17.58
CA ALA A 33 17.76 -17.64 -17.10
C ALA A 33 17.86 -16.10 -17.01
N ASN A 34 18.99 -15.59 -16.50
CA ASN A 34 19.27 -14.16 -16.47
C ASN A 34 19.39 -13.54 -17.88
N ALA A 35 19.88 -14.29 -18.88
CA ALA A 35 19.91 -13.86 -20.27
C ALA A 35 18.48 -13.77 -20.83
N SER A 36 17.69 -14.84 -20.72
CA SER A 36 16.27 -14.84 -21.13
C SER A 36 15.46 -13.73 -20.45
N TYR A 37 15.73 -13.43 -19.18
CA TYR A 37 15.11 -12.30 -18.48
C TYR A 37 15.42 -10.95 -19.15
N ARG A 38 16.70 -10.70 -19.48
CA ARG A 38 17.12 -9.46 -20.15
C ARG A 38 16.52 -9.31 -21.55
N ASP A 39 16.25 -10.43 -22.21
CA ASP A 39 15.60 -10.47 -23.51
C ASP A 39 14.06 -10.33 -23.43
N GLY A 40 13.50 -10.23 -22.22
CA GLY A 40 12.04 -10.13 -22.00
C GLY A 40 11.30 -11.46 -22.06
N ASN A 41 12.02 -12.58 -22.21
CA ASN A 41 11.47 -13.93 -22.28
C ASN A 41 11.19 -14.49 -20.88
N TYR A 42 10.31 -13.85 -20.12
CA TYR A 42 10.10 -14.15 -18.70
C TYR A 42 9.63 -15.59 -18.44
N LYS A 43 8.75 -16.15 -19.29
CA LYS A 43 8.29 -17.54 -19.14
C LYS A 43 9.43 -18.56 -19.26
N GLU A 44 10.31 -18.34 -20.24
CA GLU A 44 11.50 -19.16 -20.44
C GLU A 44 12.49 -19.00 -19.27
N ALA A 45 12.73 -17.77 -18.83
CA ALA A 45 13.58 -17.49 -17.68
C ALA A 45 13.09 -18.21 -16.42
N VAL A 46 11.78 -18.20 -16.14
CA VAL A 46 11.18 -18.95 -15.01
C VAL A 46 11.41 -20.45 -15.15
N ALA A 47 11.26 -21.02 -16.35
CA ALA A 47 11.51 -22.45 -16.58
C ALA A 47 12.98 -22.82 -16.29
N LEU A 48 13.93 -22.03 -16.79
CA LEU A 48 15.36 -22.22 -16.54
C LEU A 48 15.71 -22.07 -15.05
N PHE A 49 15.10 -21.11 -14.34
CA PHE A 49 15.28 -21.00 -12.89
C PHE A 49 14.71 -22.20 -12.13
N LYS A 50 13.56 -22.77 -12.55
CA LYS A 50 13.01 -23.98 -11.95
C LYS A 50 13.92 -25.19 -12.14
N GLU A 51 14.55 -25.33 -13.30
CA GLU A 51 15.57 -26.36 -13.53
C GLU A 51 16.81 -26.14 -12.67
N ALA A 52 17.28 -24.90 -12.57
CA ALA A 52 18.41 -24.56 -11.72
C ALA A 52 18.13 -24.84 -10.23
N GLU A 53 16.88 -24.63 -9.77
CA GLU A 53 16.46 -24.85 -8.39
C GLU A 53 16.56 -26.32 -7.98
N GLN A 54 16.34 -27.26 -8.92
CA GLN A 54 16.52 -28.69 -8.65
C GLN A 54 17.98 -29.06 -8.32
N LEU A 55 18.93 -28.28 -8.84
CA LEU A 55 20.36 -28.51 -8.64
C LEU A 55 20.92 -27.66 -7.50
N LEU A 56 20.35 -26.46 -7.30
CA LEU A 56 20.84 -25.44 -6.38
C LEU A 56 19.71 -24.86 -5.50
N PRO A 57 18.99 -25.68 -4.71
CA PRO A 57 17.85 -25.20 -3.92
C PRO A 57 18.27 -24.23 -2.80
N GLU A 58 19.52 -24.26 -2.37
CA GLU A 58 20.06 -23.40 -1.30
C GLU A 58 20.81 -22.17 -1.82
N PHE A 59 20.75 -21.87 -3.14
CA PHE A 59 21.48 -20.73 -3.70
C PHE A 59 20.62 -19.45 -3.66
N PRO A 60 20.92 -18.46 -2.79
CA PRO A 60 19.98 -17.37 -2.54
C PRO A 60 19.72 -16.50 -3.78
N VAL A 61 20.76 -16.21 -4.56
CA VAL A 61 20.65 -15.36 -5.76
C VAL A 61 19.72 -15.99 -6.81
N LEU A 62 19.60 -17.32 -6.86
CA LEU A 62 18.62 -17.98 -7.72
C LEU A 62 17.20 -17.58 -7.31
N HIS A 63 16.89 -17.68 -6.02
CA HIS A 63 15.56 -17.39 -5.51
C HIS A 63 15.19 -15.91 -5.67
N LEU A 64 16.15 -15.01 -5.41
CA LEU A 64 15.97 -13.58 -5.64
C LEU A 64 15.63 -13.28 -7.11
N ASN A 65 16.44 -13.79 -8.06
CA ASN A 65 16.26 -13.51 -9.48
C ASN A 65 15.01 -14.18 -10.05
N LYS A 66 14.71 -15.41 -9.63
CA LYS A 66 13.48 -16.11 -9.99
C LYS A 66 12.25 -15.36 -9.49
N GLY A 67 12.28 -14.84 -8.25
CA GLY A 67 11.21 -14.02 -7.68
C GLY A 67 10.94 -12.77 -8.53
N TYR A 68 11.98 -11.99 -8.85
CA TYR A 68 11.85 -10.82 -9.72
C TYR A 68 11.32 -11.16 -11.11
N THR A 69 11.76 -12.28 -11.67
CA THR A 69 11.29 -12.77 -12.97
C THR A 69 9.81 -13.13 -12.92
N CYS A 70 9.38 -13.82 -11.87
CA CYS A 70 7.97 -14.17 -11.66
C CYS A 70 7.10 -12.92 -11.43
N LYS A 71 7.61 -11.86 -10.78
CA LYS A 71 6.89 -10.58 -10.70
C LYS A 71 6.59 -9.94 -12.07
N GLN A 72 7.42 -10.15 -13.08
CA GLN A 72 7.16 -9.63 -14.44
C GLN A 72 5.95 -10.31 -15.12
N LEU A 73 5.47 -11.44 -14.59
CA LEU A 73 4.28 -12.14 -15.07
C LEU A 73 3.00 -11.67 -14.36
N ILE A 74 3.11 -10.82 -13.33
CA ILE A 74 1.98 -10.32 -12.56
C ILE A 74 1.43 -9.07 -13.25
N VAL A 75 0.13 -9.05 -13.49
CA VAL A 75 -0.57 -7.82 -13.89
C VAL A 75 -1.26 -7.27 -12.63
N PRO A 76 -0.91 -6.07 -12.14
CA PRO A 76 -1.52 -5.51 -10.93
C PRO A 76 -3.04 -5.49 -11.02
N GLY A 77 -3.71 -6.03 -9.99
CA GLY A 77 -5.18 -6.15 -9.93
C GLY A 77 -5.79 -7.23 -10.83
N SER A 78 -5.00 -7.94 -11.65
CA SER A 78 -5.49 -9.03 -12.49
C SER A 78 -5.62 -10.33 -11.70
N LYS A 79 -6.79 -10.97 -11.81
CA LYS A 79 -7.08 -12.31 -11.27
C LYS A 79 -6.96 -13.41 -12.33
N THR A 80 -6.24 -13.17 -13.42
CA THR A 80 -6.01 -14.20 -14.44
C THR A 80 -5.17 -15.35 -13.87
N PRO A 81 -5.35 -16.60 -14.35
CA PRO A 81 -4.54 -17.74 -13.90
C PRO A 81 -3.04 -17.50 -14.03
N GLU A 82 -2.61 -16.80 -15.09
CA GLU A 82 -1.20 -16.47 -15.30
C GLU A 82 -0.66 -15.50 -14.24
N SER A 83 -1.44 -14.47 -13.87
CA SER A 83 -1.08 -13.52 -12.81
C SER A 83 -0.99 -14.24 -11.46
N ILE A 84 -1.93 -15.15 -11.17
CA ILE A 84 -1.94 -15.97 -9.95
C ILE A 84 -0.70 -16.87 -9.89
N VAL A 85 -0.37 -17.57 -10.97
CA VAL A 85 0.82 -18.43 -11.04
C VAL A 85 2.11 -17.62 -10.90
N GLY A 86 2.17 -16.43 -11.50
CA GLY A 86 3.29 -15.49 -11.34
C GLY A 86 3.45 -15.03 -9.90
N ALA A 87 2.35 -14.66 -9.24
CA ALA A 87 2.32 -14.27 -7.84
C ALA A 87 2.78 -15.40 -6.92
N ASP A 88 2.20 -16.60 -7.04
CA ASP A 88 2.57 -17.75 -6.20
C ASP A 88 4.04 -18.14 -6.39
N CYS A 89 4.55 -18.06 -7.63
CA CYS A 89 5.96 -18.25 -7.90
C CYS A 89 6.83 -17.21 -7.17
N ALA A 90 6.50 -15.92 -7.29
CA ALA A 90 7.27 -14.84 -6.67
C ALA A 90 7.24 -14.94 -5.15
N ILE A 91 6.07 -15.19 -4.55
CA ILE A 91 5.87 -15.41 -3.12
C ILE A 91 6.77 -16.55 -2.61
N LYS A 92 6.74 -17.72 -3.26
CA LYS A 92 7.58 -18.86 -2.86
C LYS A 92 9.07 -18.53 -2.97
N SER A 93 9.47 -17.86 -4.04
CA SER A 93 10.87 -17.49 -4.28
C SER A 93 11.39 -16.46 -3.26
N PHE A 94 10.64 -15.41 -2.96
CA PHE A 94 11.06 -14.41 -1.97
C PHE A 94 11.00 -14.95 -0.55
N LYS A 95 10.01 -15.80 -0.21
CA LYS A 95 10.01 -16.52 1.07
C LYS A 95 11.29 -17.35 1.22
N ARG A 96 11.66 -18.10 0.19
CA ARG A 96 12.88 -18.91 0.23
C ARG A 96 14.15 -18.06 0.32
N TYR A 97 14.19 -16.92 -0.38
CA TYR A 97 15.30 -15.97 -0.26
C TYR A 97 15.43 -15.42 1.17
N MET A 98 14.33 -15.01 1.78
CA MET A 98 14.28 -14.53 3.16
C MET A 98 14.77 -15.58 4.16
N GLU A 99 14.37 -16.85 4.00
CA GLU A 99 14.84 -17.96 4.83
C GLU A 99 16.35 -18.21 4.69
N LEU A 100 16.88 -18.08 3.48
CA LEU A 100 18.31 -18.30 3.19
C LEU A 100 19.20 -17.11 3.56
N LYS A 101 18.63 -15.91 3.64
CA LYS A 101 19.31 -14.63 3.89
C LYS A 101 18.55 -13.78 4.92
N PRO A 102 18.42 -14.26 6.17
CA PRO A 102 17.67 -13.56 7.22
C PRO A 102 18.29 -12.20 7.60
N GLU A 103 19.59 -12.00 7.35
CA GLU A 103 20.29 -10.74 7.59
C GLU A 103 20.01 -9.67 6.52
N ASP A 104 19.44 -10.06 5.37
CA ASP A 104 19.16 -9.15 4.27
C ASP A 104 17.70 -8.66 4.31
N PRO A 105 17.47 -7.36 4.63
CA PRO A 105 16.11 -6.83 4.78
C PRO A 105 15.29 -6.87 3.49
N ARG A 106 15.93 -7.03 2.32
CA ARG A 106 15.23 -7.17 1.05
C ARG A 106 14.33 -8.40 1.02
N GLY A 107 14.69 -9.48 1.72
CA GLY A 107 13.91 -10.71 1.70
C GLY A 107 12.52 -10.52 2.27
N GLU A 108 12.43 -9.98 3.48
CA GLU A 108 11.15 -9.67 4.13
C GLU A 108 10.36 -8.65 3.30
N MET A 109 10.99 -7.54 2.91
CA MET A 109 10.35 -6.48 2.11
C MET A 109 9.74 -7.02 0.81
N LEU A 110 10.49 -7.84 0.06
CA LEU A 110 10.01 -8.40 -1.21
C LEU A 110 8.89 -9.41 -0.98
N TYR A 111 8.97 -10.21 0.09
CA TYR A 111 7.96 -11.20 0.43
C TYR A 111 6.64 -10.54 0.83
N THR A 112 6.66 -9.62 1.79
CA THR A 112 5.46 -8.92 2.27
C THR A 112 4.84 -8.04 1.18
N GLN A 113 5.65 -7.31 0.41
CA GLN A 113 5.15 -6.53 -0.73
C GLN A 113 4.48 -7.41 -1.78
N THR A 114 5.05 -8.58 -2.08
CA THR A 114 4.46 -9.48 -3.08
C THR A 114 3.17 -10.12 -2.57
N LEU A 115 3.07 -10.43 -1.27
CA LEU A 115 1.80 -10.86 -0.66
C LEU A 115 0.74 -9.77 -0.79
N PHE A 116 1.09 -8.52 -0.50
CA PHE A 116 0.19 -7.37 -0.60
C PHE A 116 -0.27 -7.13 -2.05
N ASP A 117 0.67 -7.09 -3.01
CA ASP A 117 0.39 -6.89 -4.44
C ASP A 117 -0.51 -8.00 -5.03
N ALA A 118 -0.47 -9.20 -4.44
CA ALA A 118 -1.21 -10.38 -4.87
C ALA A 118 -2.49 -10.65 -4.06
N ASP A 119 -2.97 -9.68 -3.29
CA ASP A 119 -4.17 -9.77 -2.45
C ASP A 119 -4.13 -10.96 -1.46
N ARG A 120 -2.94 -11.43 -1.04
CA ARG A 120 -2.76 -12.48 -0.03
C ARG A 120 -2.84 -11.90 1.38
N PHE A 121 -3.91 -11.13 1.62
CA PHE A 121 -4.07 -10.31 2.81
C PHE A 121 -4.18 -11.12 4.09
N GLN A 122 -4.86 -12.28 4.09
CA GLN A 122 -4.93 -13.14 5.28
C GLN A 122 -3.53 -13.55 5.75
N THR A 123 -2.73 -14.15 4.86
CA THR A 123 -1.37 -14.59 5.18
C THR A 123 -0.50 -13.43 5.67
N LEU A 124 -0.61 -12.26 5.04
CA LEU A 124 0.16 -11.10 5.44
C LEU A 124 -0.30 -10.52 6.79
N ALA A 125 -1.61 -10.52 7.07
CA ALA A 125 -2.14 -10.14 8.37
C ALA A 125 -1.66 -11.09 9.46
N ASP A 126 -1.79 -12.41 9.26
CA ASP A 126 -1.34 -13.43 10.23
C ASP A 126 0.12 -13.20 10.62
N MET A 127 0.99 -12.94 9.65
CA MET A 127 2.41 -12.63 9.90
C MET A 127 2.62 -11.40 10.79
N TYR A 128 1.90 -10.31 10.51
CA TYR A 128 2.02 -9.10 11.32
C TYR A 128 1.38 -9.26 12.71
N GLU A 129 0.28 -10.01 12.81
CA GLU A 129 -0.38 -10.33 14.09
C GLU A 129 0.52 -11.20 14.96
N GLU A 130 1.17 -12.23 14.40
CA GLU A 130 2.16 -13.06 15.11
C GLU A 130 3.35 -12.22 15.61
N ARG A 131 3.88 -11.33 14.76
CA ARG A 131 4.97 -10.42 15.14
C ARG A 131 4.53 -9.44 16.24
N PHE A 132 3.31 -8.91 16.16
CA PHE A 132 2.77 -8.04 17.20
C PHE A 132 2.50 -8.78 18.50
N ALA A 133 2.03 -10.03 18.45
CA ALA A 133 1.84 -10.87 19.64
C ALA A 133 3.17 -11.13 20.36
N ALA A 134 4.27 -11.31 19.62
CA ALA A 134 5.61 -11.45 20.17
C ALA A 134 6.18 -10.11 20.71
N ASN A 135 5.81 -8.98 20.10
CA ASN A 135 6.20 -7.64 20.53
C ASN A 135 5.03 -6.64 20.43
N PRO A 136 4.22 -6.46 21.49
CA PRO A 136 3.02 -5.62 21.47
C PRO A 136 3.27 -4.10 21.30
N LYS A 137 4.52 -3.68 21.14
CA LYS A 137 4.89 -2.28 20.84
C LYS A 137 5.50 -2.13 19.45
N ASP A 138 5.42 -3.17 18.61
CA ASP A 138 5.93 -3.13 17.25
C ASP A 138 5.05 -2.24 16.36
N GLY A 139 5.48 -0.98 16.21
CA GLY A 139 4.81 -0.02 15.34
C GLY A 139 4.83 -0.41 13.86
N GLN A 140 5.77 -1.25 13.40
CA GLN A 140 5.80 -1.72 12.01
C GLN A 140 4.70 -2.75 11.77
N SER A 141 4.49 -3.68 12.70
CA SER A 141 3.34 -4.60 12.63
C SER A 141 2.01 -3.85 12.64
N VAL A 142 1.86 -2.87 13.53
CA VAL A 142 0.63 -2.06 13.59
C VAL A 142 0.39 -1.33 12.28
N ALA A 143 1.41 -0.68 11.71
CA ALA A 143 1.31 -0.01 10.41
C ALA A 143 0.96 -1.00 9.27
N GLY A 144 1.58 -2.18 9.27
CA GLY A 144 1.29 -3.26 8.33
C GLY A 144 -0.16 -3.73 8.42
N LEU A 145 -0.68 -3.94 9.62
CA LEU A 145 -2.05 -4.39 9.86
C LEU A 145 -3.08 -3.33 9.46
N MET A 146 -2.84 -2.06 9.80
CA MET A 146 -3.65 -0.94 9.32
C MET A 146 -3.73 -0.93 7.78
N GLN A 147 -2.59 -1.06 7.10
CA GLN A 147 -2.53 -1.05 5.63
C GLN A 147 -3.24 -2.26 5.01
N VAL A 148 -2.97 -3.46 5.54
CA VAL A 148 -3.52 -4.72 5.04
C VAL A 148 -5.03 -4.76 5.19
N TYR A 149 -5.56 -4.51 6.39
CA TYR A 149 -7.01 -4.55 6.61
C TYR A 149 -7.75 -3.42 5.89
N SER A 150 -7.14 -2.23 5.77
CA SER A 150 -7.72 -1.14 4.97
C SER A 150 -7.82 -1.52 3.50
N LYS A 151 -6.75 -2.09 2.93
CA LYS A 151 -6.72 -2.52 1.52
C LYS A 151 -7.66 -3.70 1.27
N TRP A 152 -7.82 -4.57 2.26
CA TRP A 152 -8.74 -5.70 2.23
C TRP A 152 -10.20 -5.32 2.51
N GLU A 153 -10.49 -4.04 2.75
CA GLU A 153 -11.84 -3.53 3.03
C GLU A 153 -12.50 -4.15 4.27
N LYS A 154 -11.68 -4.69 5.19
CA LYS A 154 -12.08 -5.22 6.49
C LYS A 154 -12.12 -4.09 7.51
N MET A 155 -13.24 -3.37 7.49
CA MET A 155 -13.38 -2.06 8.13
C MET A 155 -13.18 -2.11 9.65
N ASP A 156 -13.80 -3.08 10.32
CA ASP A 156 -13.77 -3.20 11.77
C ASP A 156 -12.37 -3.63 12.24
N GLU A 157 -11.76 -4.59 11.55
CA GLU A 157 -10.38 -5.01 11.84
C GLU A 157 -9.38 -3.88 11.57
N ALA A 158 -9.54 -3.12 10.48
CA ALA A 158 -8.70 -1.95 10.22
C ALA A 158 -8.85 -0.92 11.35
N LEU A 159 -10.07 -0.55 11.72
CA LEU A 159 -10.34 0.44 12.77
C LEU A 159 -9.69 0.04 14.09
N LYS A 160 -9.77 -1.23 14.48
CA LYS A 160 -9.08 -1.78 15.66
C LYS A 160 -7.59 -1.46 15.63
N TRP A 161 -6.91 -1.64 14.50
CA TRP A 161 -5.47 -1.35 14.41
C TRP A 161 -5.14 0.14 14.37
N TYR A 162 -6.01 1.01 13.85
CA TYR A 162 -5.89 2.45 14.03
C TYR A 162 -5.98 2.84 15.52
N GLN A 163 -6.91 2.22 16.26
CA GLN A 163 -7.05 2.46 17.71
C GLN A 163 -5.80 2.01 18.48
N VAL A 164 -5.27 0.83 18.18
CA VAL A 164 -3.99 0.36 18.77
C VAL A 164 -2.84 1.32 18.44
N ASN A 165 -2.76 1.87 17.23
CA ASN A 165 -1.73 2.86 16.90
C ASN A 165 -1.84 4.13 17.76
N VAL A 166 -3.07 4.59 18.04
CA VAL A 166 -3.33 5.72 18.95
C VAL A 166 -2.96 5.35 20.40
N GLU A 167 -3.29 4.15 20.87
CA GLU A 167 -2.93 3.68 22.21
C GLU A 167 -1.42 3.60 22.42
N LEU A 168 -0.67 3.18 21.40
CA LEU A 168 0.80 3.16 21.44
C LEU A 168 1.41 4.57 21.39
N LYS A 169 0.69 5.54 20.81
CA LYS A 169 1.18 6.90 20.56
C LYS A 169 0.12 7.96 20.91
N PRO A 170 -0.32 8.06 22.18
CA PRO A 170 -1.46 8.90 22.55
C PRO A 170 -1.21 10.42 22.40
N GLN A 171 0.06 10.81 22.27
CA GLN A 171 0.49 12.20 22.09
C GLN A 171 1.01 12.46 20.65
N ASP A 172 0.78 11.53 19.72
CA ASP A 172 1.11 11.71 18.32
C ASP A 172 -0.12 12.22 17.56
N ALA A 173 -0.09 13.49 17.15
CA ALA A 173 -1.17 14.11 16.40
C ALA A 173 -1.42 13.41 15.05
N GLU A 174 -0.40 12.81 14.43
CA GLU A 174 -0.55 12.06 13.17
C GLU A 174 -1.26 10.72 13.39
N ALA A 175 -1.01 10.04 14.51
CA ALA A 175 -1.71 8.79 14.85
C ALA A 175 -3.21 9.02 15.05
N LEU A 176 -3.56 10.09 15.77
CA LEU A 176 -4.94 10.53 15.98
C LEU A 176 -5.60 10.97 14.66
N TYR A 177 -4.87 11.74 13.84
CA TYR A 177 -5.33 12.15 12.52
C TYR A 177 -5.60 10.96 11.59
N ALA A 178 -4.72 9.97 11.58
CA ALA A 178 -4.89 8.75 10.80
C ALA A 178 -6.18 8.00 11.19
N ALA A 179 -6.48 7.88 12.49
CA ALA A 179 -7.71 7.24 12.97
C ALA A 179 -8.97 8.01 12.57
N GLY A 180 -8.97 9.34 12.74
CA GLY A 180 -10.10 10.19 12.37
C GLY A 180 -10.37 10.23 10.86
N THR A 181 -9.32 10.34 10.05
CA THR A 181 -9.43 10.34 8.57
C THR A 181 -9.82 8.98 8.01
N PHE A 182 -9.36 7.89 8.63
CA PHE A 182 -9.85 6.55 8.30
C PHE A 182 -11.37 6.48 8.48
N ILE A 183 -11.90 6.86 9.64
CA ILE A 183 -13.35 6.86 9.89
C ILE A 183 -14.11 7.73 8.89
N TYR A 184 -13.61 8.93 8.59
CA TYR A 184 -14.21 9.79 7.57
C TYR A 184 -14.31 9.07 6.21
N ASN A 185 -13.23 8.42 5.76
CA ASN A 185 -13.22 7.70 4.50
C ASN A 185 -14.26 6.56 4.48
N GLN A 186 -14.43 5.84 5.60
CA GLN A 186 -15.47 4.81 5.70
C GLN A 186 -16.87 5.41 5.57
N LEU A 187 -17.16 6.50 6.29
CA LEU A 187 -18.45 7.18 6.23
C LEU A 187 -18.75 7.74 4.84
N LEU A 188 -17.72 8.25 4.15
CA LEU A 188 -17.81 8.75 2.79
C LEU A 188 -18.13 7.63 1.80
N MET A 189 -17.38 6.53 1.85
CA MET A 189 -17.54 5.40 0.93
C MET A 189 -18.83 4.59 1.18
N LYS A 190 -19.31 4.55 2.42
CA LYS A 190 -20.50 3.79 2.84
C LYS A 190 -21.64 4.73 3.26
N GLY A 191 -22.15 5.51 2.31
CA GLY A 191 -23.34 6.36 2.53
C GLY A 191 -23.10 7.87 2.57
N GLY A 192 -21.92 8.35 2.15
CA GLY A 192 -21.58 9.78 2.08
C GLY A 192 -21.73 10.43 0.70
N GLY A 193 -22.51 9.82 -0.20
CA GLY A 193 -22.68 10.20 -1.61
C GLY A 193 -23.15 11.63 -1.86
N THR A 194 -23.04 12.08 -3.11
CA THR A 194 -23.34 13.46 -3.52
C THR A 194 -24.80 13.86 -3.30
N ASP A 195 -25.72 12.90 -3.39
CA ASP A 195 -27.14 13.10 -3.07
C ASP A 195 -27.34 13.48 -1.60
N LYS A 196 -26.61 12.85 -0.67
CA LYS A 196 -26.64 13.20 0.76
C LYS A 196 -26.06 14.59 1.02
N GLN A 197 -24.98 14.93 0.34
CA GLN A 197 -24.29 16.21 0.50
C GLN A 197 -25.17 17.40 0.07
N MET A 198 -25.94 17.22 -1.00
CA MET A 198 -26.77 18.26 -1.61
C MET A 198 -28.15 18.40 -0.95
N TRP A 199 -28.58 17.40 -0.17
CA TRP A 199 -29.89 17.40 0.46
C TRP A 199 -29.96 18.28 1.70
N ASP A 200 -31.04 19.07 1.77
CA ASP A 200 -31.40 19.93 2.90
C ASP A 200 -32.83 19.57 3.36
N PRO A 201 -33.00 18.99 4.57
CA PRO A 201 -34.29 18.54 5.06
C PRO A 201 -35.14 19.68 5.65
N ARG A 202 -34.66 20.93 5.68
CA ARG A 202 -35.39 22.05 6.28
C ARG A 202 -36.61 22.45 5.45
N PRO A 203 -37.70 22.89 6.09
CA PRO A 203 -38.85 23.43 5.38
C PRO A 203 -38.44 24.61 4.46
N GLY A 204 -38.84 24.55 3.19
CA GLY A 204 -38.59 25.62 2.21
C GLY A 204 -37.20 25.63 1.56
N ALA A 205 -36.40 24.56 1.72
CA ALA A 205 -35.11 24.45 1.06
C ALA A 205 -35.22 24.46 -0.49
N VAL A 206 -34.34 25.25 -1.13
CA VAL A 206 -34.38 25.54 -2.58
C VAL A 206 -34.01 24.32 -3.44
N ASN A 207 -33.31 23.34 -2.87
CA ASN A 207 -32.79 22.14 -3.53
C ASN A 207 -33.28 20.84 -2.88
N ALA A 208 -34.58 20.73 -2.59
CA ALA A 208 -35.19 19.48 -2.13
C ALA A 208 -35.33 18.43 -3.28
N ALA A 209 -34.29 18.25 -4.07
CA ALA A 209 -34.23 17.19 -5.08
C ALA A 209 -34.15 15.83 -4.38
N GLY A 210 -35.25 15.06 -4.44
CA GLY A 210 -35.39 13.65 -4.02
C GLY A 210 -34.64 13.25 -2.74
N LYS A 211 -35.39 13.03 -1.64
CA LYS A 211 -34.85 12.53 -0.37
C LYS A 211 -33.79 11.43 -0.61
N PRO A 212 -32.58 11.54 -0.03
CA PRO A 212 -31.51 10.57 -0.23
C PRO A 212 -31.93 9.15 0.12
N ILE A 213 -31.53 8.19 -0.71
CA ILE A 213 -31.80 6.77 -0.50
C ILE A 213 -30.53 6.12 0.02
N PHE A 214 -30.60 5.50 1.20
CA PHE A 214 -29.53 4.63 1.70
C PHE A 214 -29.76 3.20 1.17
N ILE A 215 -28.68 2.52 0.80
CA ILE A 215 -28.70 1.10 0.46
C ILE A 215 -28.31 0.25 1.68
N GLU A 216 -28.57 -1.06 1.62
CA GLU A 216 -28.30 -1.98 2.74
C GLU A 216 -26.85 -1.95 3.23
N SER A 217 -25.89 -1.72 2.33
CA SER A 217 -24.46 -1.68 2.68
C SER A 217 -23.96 -0.31 3.17
N ASP A 218 -24.83 0.70 3.25
CA ASP A 218 -24.46 2.02 3.78
C ASP A 218 -24.40 2.02 5.31
N ILE A 219 -23.44 2.77 5.85
CA ILE A 219 -23.41 3.14 7.26
C ILE A 219 -24.45 4.25 7.47
N GLN A 220 -25.43 4.01 8.33
CA GLN A 220 -26.58 4.90 8.55
C GLN A 220 -27.03 4.91 10.02
N GLY A 221 -27.97 5.79 10.36
CA GLY A 221 -28.56 5.89 11.69
C GLY A 221 -27.52 6.07 12.79
N GLN A 222 -27.71 5.38 13.92
CA GLN A 222 -26.85 5.52 15.10
C GLN A 222 -25.39 5.10 14.82
N GLN A 223 -25.17 4.06 14.01
CA GLN A 223 -23.81 3.63 13.67
C GLN A 223 -23.00 4.76 12.99
N ARG A 224 -23.65 5.53 12.11
CA ARG A 224 -23.03 6.71 11.47
C ARG A 224 -22.70 7.79 12.50
N VAL A 225 -23.59 8.02 13.47
CA VAL A 225 -23.38 8.99 14.55
C VAL A 225 -22.18 8.59 15.40
N ASP A 226 -22.15 7.35 15.88
CA ASP A 226 -21.10 6.84 16.78
C ASP A 226 -19.72 6.91 16.11
N LEU A 227 -19.63 6.51 14.84
CA LEU A 227 -18.40 6.62 14.06
C LEU A 227 -18.00 8.08 13.86
N ALA A 228 -18.92 8.95 13.44
CA ALA A 228 -18.61 10.35 13.23
C ALA A 228 -18.10 11.02 14.52
N GLU A 229 -18.73 10.74 15.67
CA GLU A 229 -18.30 11.26 16.98
C GLU A 229 -16.93 10.73 17.39
N ALA A 230 -16.67 9.44 17.19
CA ALA A 230 -15.35 8.86 17.46
C ALA A 230 -14.25 9.52 16.61
N GLY A 231 -14.52 9.72 15.31
CA GLY A 231 -13.58 10.39 14.40
C GLY A 231 -13.34 11.86 14.77
N ILE A 232 -14.41 12.60 15.11
CA ILE A 232 -14.32 13.99 15.57
C ILE A 232 -13.44 14.06 16.82
N LYS A 233 -13.66 13.18 17.81
CA LYS A 233 -12.87 13.14 19.04
C LYS A 233 -11.38 12.93 18.77
N TYR A 234 -11.02 12.02 17.86
CA TYR A 234 -9.61 11.82 17.50
C TYR A 234 -9.00 13.08 16.86
N LEU A 235 -9.71 13.71 15.92
CA LEU A 235 -9.20 14.88 15.22
C LEU A 235 -9.16 16.14 16.09
N GLU A 236 -10.15 16.33 16.97
CA GLU A 236 -10.12 17.41 17.97
C GLU A 236 -8.91 17.24 18.89
N ARG A 237 -8.62 16.01 19.34
CA ARG A 237 -7.41 15.72 20.11
C ARG A 237 -6.13 15.98 19.30
N ALA A 238 -6.10 15.68 18.01
CA ALA A 238 -4.96 16.02 17.14
C ALA A 238 -4.76 17.54 17.03
N VAL A 239 -5.85 18.31 16.95
CA VAL A 239 -5.83 19.78 16.93
C VAL A 239 -5.43 20.36 18.29
N GLU A 240 -5.81 19.75 19.41
CA GLU A 240 -5.34 20.14 20.75
C GLU A 240 -3.81 20.02 20.86
N LEU A 241 -3.25 18.92 20.33
CA LEU A 241 -1.80 18.69 20.32
C LEU A 241 -1.08 19.60 19.33
N ARG A 242 -1.71 19.90 18.18
CA ARG A 242 -1.17 20.78 17.15
C ARG A 242 -2.23 21.80 16.70
N PRO A 243 -2.33 22.97 17.36
CA PRO A 243 -3.37 23.96 17.07
C PRO A 243 -3.36 24.57 15.67
N THR A 244 -2.27 24.40 14.91
CA THR A 244 -2.17 24.84 13.50
C THR A 244 -2.38 23.69 12.50
N TYR A 245 -2.87 22.52 12.94
CA TYR A 245 -3.10 21.37 12.06
C TYR A 245 -4.38 21.55 11.23
N THR A 246 -4.29 22.41 10.21
CA THR A 246 -5.44 22.79 9.38
C THR A 246 -6.08 21.62 8.65
N ASP A 247 -5.30 20.59 8.27
CA ASP A 247 -5.87 19.40 7.64
C ASP A 247 -6.78 18.65 8.62
N ALA A 248 -6.35 18.44 9.89
CA ALA A 248 -7.19 17.84 10.91
C ALA A 248 -8.47 18.64 11.14
N MET A 249 -8.38 19.98 11.20
CA MET A 249 -9.56 20.84 11.34
C MET A 249 -10.54 20.70 10.16
N ALA A 250 -10.01 20.60 8.93
CA ALA A 250 -10.82 20.37 7.74
C ALA A 250 -11.56 19.02 7.84
N TYR A 251 -10.92 17.97 8.34
CA TYR A 251 -11.58 16.69 8.54
C TYR A 251 -12.58 16.69 9.71
N VAL A 252 -12.39 17.49 10.77
CA VAL A 252 -13.43 17.68 11.82
C VAL A 252 -14.69 18.26 11.19
N ASN A 253 -14.55 19.31 10.37
CA ASN A 253 -15.65 19.88 9.60
C ASN A 253 -16.34 18.81 8.73
N LEU A 254 -15.57 18.06 7.95
CA LEU A 254 -16.13 17.03 7.06
C LEU A 254 -16.86 15.91 7.83
N LEU A 255 -16.36 15.50 9.01
CA LEU A 255 -17.05 14.52 9.85
C LEU A 255 -18.34 15.07 10.46
N TRP A 256 -18.39 16.34 10.86
CA TRP A 256 -19.66 16.98 11.24
C TRP A 256 -20.66 16.95 10.08
N ARG A 257 -20.18 17.15 8.86
CA ARG A 257 -21.03 17.02 7.67
C ARG A 257 -21.49 15.59 7.45
N GLN A 258 -20.62 14.59 7.59
CA GLN A 258 -21.00 13.17 7.52
C GLN A 258 -22.00 12.78 8.62
N LYS A 259 -21.86 13.33 9.84
CA LYS A 259 -22.78 13.14 10.96
C LYS A 259 -24.18 13.66 10.62
N SER A 260 -24.28 14.80 9.94
CA SER A 260 -25.56 15.39 9.55
C SER A 260 -26.42 14.44 8.70
N PHE A 261 -25.81 13.52 7.94
CA PHE A 261 -26.56 12.58 7.10
C PHE A 261 -27.35 11.53 7.89
N ALA A 262 -27.08 11.38 9.19
CA ALA A 262 -27.90 10.55 10.08
C ALA A 262 -29.22 11.24 10.50
N TYR A 263 -29.38 12.54 10.20
CA TYR A 263 -30.46 13.38 10.73
C TYR A 263 -31.40 13.93 9.66
N PHE A 264 -31.54 13.27 8.50
CA PHE A 264 -32.45 13.77 7.45
C PHE A 264 -33.93 13.81 7.85
N GLU A 265 -34.35 13.03 8.85
CA GLU A 265 -35.70 13.12 9.43
C GLU A 265 -35.83 14.13 10.59
N GLN A 266 -34.70 14.75 10.96
CA GLN A 266 -34.54 15.56 12.16
C GLN A 266 -33.89 16.90 11.77
N PRO A 267 -34.64 17.84 11.16
CA PRO A 267 -34.05 19.03 10.52
C PRO A 267 -33.27 19.93 11.48
N ALA A 268 -33.64 19.97 12.77
CA ALA A 268 -32.93 20.76 13.77
C ALA A 268 -31.56 20.17 14.10
N GLU A 269 -31.49 18.85 14.27
CA GLU A 269 -30.27 18.08 14.53
C GLU A 269 -29.34 18.08 13.31
N TRP A 270 -29.92 17.96 12.11
CA TRP A 270 -29.18 18.15 10.86
C TRP A 270 -28.56 19.54 10.79
N GLN A 271 -29.33 20.59 11.09
CA GLN A 271 -28.84 21.97 11.07
C GLN A 271 -27.73 22.18 12.10
N ALA A 272 -27.90 21.68 13.32
CA ALA A 272 -26.88 21.79 14.36
C ALA A 272 -25.54 21.16 13.94
N ALA A 273 -25.59 20.00 13.26
CA ALA A 273 -24.39 19.36 12.71
C ALA A 273 -23.76 20.19 11.58
N VAL A 274 -24.57 20.81 10.71
CA VAL A 274 -24.10 21.72 9.65
C VAL A 274 -23.47 22.99 10.21
N ASP A 275 -24.04 23.55 11.27
CA ASP A 275 -23.50 24.73 11.94
C ASP A 275 -22.14 24.43 12.55
N LYS A 276 -21.98 23.26 13.19
CA LYS A 276 -20.68 22.81 13.70
C LYS A 276 -19.65 22.61 12.60
N SER A 277 -20.05 22.00 11.49
CA SER A 277 -19.22 21.88 10.28
C SER A 277 -18.75 23.26 9.79
N THR A 278 -19.66 24.23 9.71
CA THR A 278 -19.37 25.62 9.29
C THR A 278 -18.44 26.35 10.27
N GLU A 279 -18.64 26.18 11.59
CA GLU A 279 -17.79 26.72 12.64
C GLU A 279 -16.33 26.26 12.47
N TRP A 280 -16.12 24.96 12.26
CA TRP A 280 -14.80 24.39 12.01
C TRP A 280 -14.18 24.87 10.69
N ALA A 281 -14.98 25.00 9.63
CA ALA A 281 -14.50 25.56 8.36
C ALA A 281 -14.00 27.01 8.54
N LYS A 282 -14.75 27.84 9.27
CA LYS A 282 -14.36 29.21 9.60
C LYS A 282 -13.08 29.25 10.42
N ARG A 283 -13.01 28.46 11.50
CA ARG A 283 -11.82 28.35 12.36
C ARG A 283 -10.57 27.95 11.56
N THR A 284 -10.73 27.01 10.62
CA THR A 284 -9.64 26.58 9.73
C THR A 284 -9.12 27.75 8.88
N MET A 285 -10.02 28.52 8.26
CA MET A 285 -9.63 29.70 7.48
C MET A 285 -8.98 30.79 8.33
N GLU A 286 -9.47 31.03 9.54
CA GLU A 286 -8.85 31.98 10.48
C GLU A 286 -7.39 31.58 10.77
N VAL A 287 -7.11 30.30 11.06
CA VAL A 287 -5.75 29.80 11.28
C VAL A 287 -4.88 29.94 10.03
N MET A 288 -5.40 29.59 8.84
CA MET A 288 -4.67 29.77 7.58
C MET A 288 -4.32 31.24 7.31
N ASN A 289 -5.28 32.15 7.53
CA ASN A 289 -5.09 33.58 7.34
C ASN A 289 -4.09 34.19 8.34
N HIS A 290 -4.07 33.71 9.58
CA HIS A 290 -3.06 34.12 10.57
C HIS A 290 -1.65 33.56 10.26
N GLY A 291 -1.56 32.42 9.56
CA GLY A 291 -0.31 31.85 9.06
C GLY A 291 0.26 32.57 7.82
N VAL A 292 -0.60 33.22 7.03
CA VAL A 292 -0.21 34.08 5.91
C VAL A 292 -0.11 35.53 6.40
N ARG A 293 1.00 35.88 7.08
CA ARG A 293 1.33 37.30 7.25
C ARG A 293 1.54 37.91 5.86
N PRO A 294 0.89 39.04 5.51
CA PRO A 294 1.24 39.76 4.29
C PRO A 294 2.72 40.17 4.35
N ALA A 295 3.42 40.03 3.22
CA ALA A 295 4.78 40.51 3.03
C ALA A 295 4.80 42.04 3.13
N GLY A 296 4.79 42.56 4.35
CA GLY A 296 4.59 43.98 4.60
C GLY A 296 4.45 44.34 6.08
N ALA A 297 5.15 43.63 6.97
CA ALA A 297 5.34 44.07 8.34
C ALA A 297 6.67 43.49 8.85
N VAL A 298 7.75 44.20 8.55
CA VAL A 298 9.04 43.99 9.20
C VAL A 298 8.94 44.61 10.60
N ALA A 299 8.93 43.78 11.63
CA ALA A 299 9.33 44.18 12.96
C ALA A 299 9.95 42.96 13.66
N ALA A 300 11.17 43.20 14.12
CA ALA A 300 12.16 42.23 14.56
C ALA A 300 11.79 41.47 15.83
N ALA A 301 12.26 40.22 15.91
CA ALA A 301 13.05 39.68 17.03
C ALA A 301 13.46 38.23 16.72
N ASP A 302 14.77 38.00 16.64
CA ASP A 302 15.58 36.92 17.22
C ASP A 302 14.91 35.54 17.43
N GLY A 303 15.44 34.39 17.03
CA GLY A 303 16.81 33.98 16.76
C GLY A 303 16.98 32.55 17.27
N ALA A 304 17.56 31.65 16.46
CA ALA A 304 17.96 30.26 16.76
C ALA A 304 16.81 29.25 17.05
N ALA A 305 16.83 27.97 16.64
CA ALA A 305 17.88 27.12 16.09
C ALA A 305 17.26 26.02 15.22
N GLU A 306 18.11 25.45 14.37
CA GLU A 306 17.87 24.41 13.39
C GLU A 306 17.44 23.06 13.98
N GLY A 307 16.65 22.30 13.22
CA GLY A 307 16.36 20.90 13.47
C GLY A 307 15.76 20.26 12.22
N LYS A 308 16.63 19.82 11.30
CA LYS A 308 16.27 19.04 10.11
C LYS A 308 15.62 17.72 10.54
N GLY A 309 14.42 17.47 10.04
CA GLY A 309 13.69 16.21 10.18
C GLY A 309 13.03 15.85 8.86
N GLU A 310 13.83 15.30 7.95
CA GLU A 310 13.42 14.74 6.67
C GLU A 310 12.63 13.45 6.95
N ALA A 311 11.30 13.51 6.86
CA ALA A 311 10.42 12.35 6.94
C ALA A 311 9.92 12.01 5.53
N ALA A 312 10.32 10.83 5.06
CA ALA A 312 10.08 10.29 3.75
C ALA A 312 8.57 10.14 3.44
N ALA A 313 8.08 10.94 2.50
CA ALA A 313 6.85 10.65 1.77
C ALA A 313 7.18 9.71 0.61
N ALA A 314 7.09 8.40 0.86
CA ALA A 314 7.07 7.39 -0.19
C ALA A 314 5.64 7.22 -0.71
N ALA A 315 5.28 7.97 -1.76
CA ALA A 315 4.17 7.63 -2.63
C ALA A 315 4.54 8.06 -4.06
N ALA A 316 5.24 7.18 -4.76
CA ALA A 316 5.49 7.32 -6.19
C ALA A 316 4.16 7.21 -6.95
N SER A 317 3.76 8.28 -7.64
CA SER A 317 2.88 8.19 -8.80
C SER A 317 3.75 8.00 -10.06
N PRO A 318 3.44 7.05 -10.96
CA PRO A 318 4.15 6.94 -12.23
C PRO A 318 3.67 8.05 -13.18
N GLU A 319 4.55 9.01 -13.49
CA GLU A 319 4.37 9.87 -14.65
C GLU A 319 4.34 9.02 -15.92
N LYS A 320 3.20 9.07 -16.61
CA LYS A 320 3.04 8.56 -17.98
C LYS A 320 3.95 9.37 -18.90
N LYS A 321 5.10 8.82 -19.30
CA LYS A 321 5.81 9.29 -20.49
C LYS A 321 5.00 8.94 -21.74
N SER A 322 4.40 9.98 -22.32
CA SER A 322 3.81 9.94 -23.67
C SER A 322 4.91 9.60 -24.71
N PRO A 323 4.63 8.78 -25.74
CA PRO A 323 5.64 8.36 -26.70
C PRO A 323 6.08 9.52 -27.59
N ALA A 324 7.40 9.70 -27.68
CA ALA A 324 8.06 10.67 -28.52
C ALA A 324 7.74 10.46 -30.01
N LYS A 325 7.53 11.59 -30.70
CA LYS A 325 7.34 11.75 -32.14
C LYS A 325 8.29 10.88 -32.95
N ALA A 326 7.72 10.11 -33.88
CA ALA A 326 8.43 9.46 -34.97
C ALA A 326 9.22 10.49 -35.79
N ALA A 327 10.54 10.35 -35.80
CA ALA A 327 11.43 11.10 -36.69
C ALA A 327 11.23 10.63 -38.14
N LYS A 328 10.83 11.56 -39.00
CA LYS A 328 10.88 11.42 -40.47
C LYS A 328 12.30 11.02 -40.89
N ARG A 329 12.46 9.87 -41.54
CA ARG A 329 13.61 9.60 -42.43
C ARG A 329 13.21 9.92 -43.87
N PRO A 330 14.12 10.50 -44.67
CA PRO A 330 13.81 11.00 -46.00
C PRO A 330 13.75 9.87 -47.03
N ALA A 331 12.81 10.00 -47.96
CA ALA A 331 12.75 9.18 -49.17
C ALA A 331 14.01 9.43 -50.03
N LYS A 332 14.81 8.39 -50.24
CA LYS A 332 15.75 8.32 -51.37
C LYS A 332 15.17 7.35 -52.38
N GLY A 333 14.91 7.89 -53.57
CA GLY A 333 14.31 7.17 -54.68
C GLY A 333 15.17 6.01 -55.19
N ARG A 334 14.49 5.04 -55.79
CA ARG A 334 15.05 4.20 -56.84
C ARG A 334 14.12 4.24 -58.04
N LYS A 335 14.65 4.79 -59.13
CA LYS A 335 14.14 4.76 -60.49
C LYS A 335 14.23 3.34 -61.06
N GLY A 336 13.27 3.01 -61.93
CA GLY A 336 13.37 2.01 -63.01
C GLY A 336 13.17 0.55 -62.58
N LYS A 337 12.44 -0.31 -63.29
CA LYS A 337 12.01 -0.30 -64.70
C LYS A 337 10.92 -1.40 -64.88
N PRO A 338 9.97 -1.29 -65.82
CA PRO A 338 8.89 -2.26 -66.01
C PRO A 338 9.24 -3.33 -67.06
N LYS A 339 8.81 -4.57 -66.83
CA LYS A 339 8.51 -5.64 -67.80
C LYS A 339 7.58 -6.61 -67.06
N GLY A 340 6.45 -7.08 -67.56
CA GLY A 340 5.95 -7.24 -68.92
C GLY A 340 5.28 -8.61 -68.99
N LYS A 341 3.99 -8.63 -69.31
CA LYS A 341 3.17 -9.72 -69.89
C LYS A 341 3.68 -11.17 -69.73
N LYS A 342 2.90 -12.02 -69.06
CA LYS A 342 1.97 -12.97 -69.68
C LYS A 342 1.09 -13.61 -68.61
#